data_AF-A0A1X6NDX4-F1
#
_entry.id   AF-A0A1X6NDX4-F1
#
_cell.length_a   1.000
_cell.length_b   1.000
_cell.length_c   1.000
_cell.angle_alpha   90.00
_cell.angle_beta   90.00
_cell.angle_gamma   90.00
#
_symmetry.space_group_name_H-M   'P 1'
#
loop_
_entity.id
_entity.type
_entity.pdbx_description
1 polymer ?
#
loop_
_entity_poly.entity_id
_entity_poly.type
_entity_poly.pdbx_seq_one_letter_code
_entity_poly.pdbx_strand_id
1 'polypeptide(L)'
;MSTQVVCPTSSSVRHIKPISVTRSRKSIILHEDKWIQSDLKYLPAVSRDDQAAAIALASIAEAPVPRAVAHHAVRQAQDATSNLADASPRSAASADLLEPTGSKVTQPNKGKARATRSPSSTSSGLSRKASHRGPGKEAREKQDAIREQWKARAKAIETPRGTQANDFHLFVMSWVRNEVTPYPDDAWAALVAIAIDRSFVQVKHWFSNQRQVAARKGTSRLEDVETVTVDGRSFRLWRKVVESSGPWSDEHFDAALQEVIRGQQAKYEAQLAAMI
;
A
#
# COMPACT_ATOMS: atom_id res chain seq x y z
N MET A 1 -34.96 75.26 9.72
CA MET A 1 -33.58 74.85 10.09
C MET A 1 -33.31 73.52 9.42
N SER A 2 -32.24 73.48 8.62
CA SER A 2 -31.98 72.47 7.59
C SER A 2 -31.63 71.09 8.13
N THR A 3 -32.24 70.09 7.53
CA THR A 3 -31.85 68.68 7.52
C THR A 3 -30.55 68.48 6.73
N GLN A 4 -29.57 67.78 7.30
CA GLN A 4 -28.51 67.14 6.53
C GLN A 4 -28.57 65.63 6.74
N VAL A 5 -28.92 64.95 5.64
CA VAL A 5 -28.79 63.51 5.44
C VAL A 5 -27.40 63.29 4.84
N VAL A 6 -26.55 62.55 5.56
CA VAL A 6 -25.24 62.13 5.06
C VAL A 6 -25.36 60.70 4.57
N CYS A 7 -25.35 60.53 3.24
CA CYS A 7 -25.17 59.24 2.59
C CYS A 7 -23.67 58.93 2.44
N PRO A 8 -23.19 57.72 2.76
CA PRO A 8 -21.94 57.23 2.19
C PRO A 8 -22.21 56.55 0.85
N THR A 9 -21.61 57.12 -0.20
CA THR A 9 -21.45 56.52 -1.53
C THR A 9 -20.07 55.89 -1.66
N SER A 10 -19.97 54.95 -2.61
CA SER A 10 -18.75 54.38 -3.23
C SER A 10 -18.42 52.95 -2.75
N SER A 11 -18.96 51.92 -3.41
CA SER A 11 -18.55 51.38 -4.71
C SER A 11 -17.14 50.78 -4.71
N SER A 12 -17.06 49.51 -4.35
CA SER A 12 -15.95 48.63 -4.76
C SER A 12 -16.57 47.38 -5.39
N VAL A 13 -17.02 47.55 -6.64
CA VAL A 13 -17.44 46.43 -7.49
C VAL A 13 -16.19 45.70 -7.93
N ARG A 14 -15.83 44.63 -7.20
CA ARG A 14 -14.91 43.63 -7.74
C ARG A 14 -15.62 42.94 -8.90
N HIS A 15 -15.03 43.01 -10.08
CA HIS A 15 -15.42 42.20 -11.23
C HIS A 15 -15.34 40.72 -10.87
N ILE A 16 -16.49 40.14 -10.49
CA ILE A 16 -16.68 38.70 -10.48
C ILE A 16 -16.90 38.32 -11.94
N LYS A 17 -15.91 37.64 -12.53
CA LYS A 17 -16.10 36.98 -13.83
C LYS A 17 -17.31 36.04 -13.70
N PRO A 18 -18.31 36.11 -14.58
CA PRO A 18 -19.40 35.13 -14.56
C PRO A 18 -18.79 33.75 -14.82
N ILE A 19 -18.91 32.86 -13.83
CA ILE A 19 -18.65 31.44 -14.03
C ILE A 19 -19.82 30.97 -14.90
N SER A 20 -19.53 30.75 -16.18
CA SER A 20 -20.42 30.04 -17.09
C SER A 20 -20.56 28.60 -16.59
N VAL A 21 -21.59 28.35 -15.78
CA VAL A 21 -22.05 27.01 -15.46
C VAL A 21 -22.75 26.48 -16.71
N THR A 22 -22.01 25.80 -17.58
CA THR A 22 -22.61 24.96 -18.62
C THR A 22 -23.20 23.73 -17.94
N ARG A 23 -24.48 23.87 -17.58
CA ARG A 23 -25.39 22.78 -17.26
C ARG A 23 -25.56 21.92 -18.52
N SER A 24 -24.68 20.95 -18.73
CA SER A 24 -24.89 19.93 -19.76
C SER A 24 -25.96 18.95 -19.27
N ARG A 25 -27.22 19.30 -19.56
CA ARG A 25 -28.33 18.35 -19.63
C ARG A 25 -28.31 17.73 -21.02
N LYS A 26 -28.23 16.40 -21.07
CA LYS A 26 -28.63 15.52 -22.18
C LYS A 26 -27.83 15.65 -23.48
N SER A 27 -27.04 14.63 -23.75
CA SER A 27 -26.99 14.03 -25.09
C SER A 27 -27.11 12.51 -24.93
N ILE A 28 -28.35 12.06 -24.81
CA ILE A 28 -28.72 10.70 -25.18
C ILE A 28 -28.61 10.70 -26.70
N ILE A 29 -27.57 10.07 -27.22
CA ILE A 29 -27.51 9.72 -28.63
C ILE A 29 -28.39 8.47 -28.76
N LEU A 30 -29.65 8.68 -29.16
CA LEU A 30 -30.49 7.66 -29.74
C LEU A 30 -29.93 7.37 -31.13
N HIS A 31 -29.19 6.28 -31.26
CA HIS A 31 -28.88 5.69 -32.56
C HIS A 31 -29.84 4.51 -32.72
N GLU A 32 -30.85 4.71 -33.56
CA GLU A 32 -31.61 3.73 -34.36
C GLU A 32 -32.19 2.49 -33.64
N ASP A 33 -33.51 2.35 -33.78
CA ASP A 33 -34.40 1.31 -33.28
C ASP A 33 -34.05 -0.13 -33.68
N LYS A 34 -32.92 -0.66 -33.18
CA LYS A 34 -32.62 -2.09 -33.18
C LYS A 34 -32.21 -2.55 -31.80
N TRP A 35 -33.13 -3.25 -31.15
CA TRP A 35 -32.82 -4.19 -30.09
C TRP A 35 -31.92 -5.28 -30.66
N ILE A 36 -30.60 -5.20 -30.41
CA ILE A 36 -29.77 -6.40 -30.41
C ILE A 36 -30.06 -7.09 -29.09
N GLN A 37 -31.09 -7.93 -29.13
CA GLN A 37 -31.29 -9.01 -28.18
C GLN A 37 -30.04 -9.88 -28.26
N SER A 38 -29.11 -9.72 -27.32
CA SER A 38 -28.02 -10.69 -27.15
C SER A 38 -28.66 -11.99 -26.71
N ASP A 39 -28.83 -12.89 -27.67
CA ASP A 39 -29.09 -14.30 -27.49
C ASP A 39 -28.05 -14.90 -26.52
N LEU A 40 -28.43 -14.95 -25.25
CA LEU A 40 -27.94 -15.93 -24.28
C LEU A 40 -29.11 -16.85 -23.97
N LYS A 41 -29.58 -17.53 -25.02
CA LYS A 41 -30.39 -18.74 -24.89
C LYS A 41 -29.45 -19.94 -24.82
N TYR A 42 -29.79 -20.83 -23.88
CA TYR A 42 -29.28 -22.19 -23.68
C TYR A 42 -27.91 -22.33 -22.99
N LEU A 43 -27.92 -22.15 -21.66
CA LEU A 43 -27.33 -23.19 -20.82
C LEU A 43 -28.47 -24.12 -20.38
N PRO A 44 -28.42 -25.43 -20.67
CA PRO A 44 -29.40 -26.35 -20.12
C PRO A 44 -29.30 -26.30 -18.59
N ALA A 45 -30.45 -26.28 -17.92
CA ALA A 45 -30.51 -26.51 -16.48
C ALA A 45 -29.92 -27.88 -16.22
N VAL A 46 -28.66 -27.92 -15.78
CA VAL A 46 -27.97 -29.16 -15.43
C VAL A 46 -28.69 -29.72 -14.20
N SER A 47 -29.22 -30.94 -14.32
CA SER A 47 -29.85 -31.62 -13.20
C SER A 47 -28.84 -31.74 -12.06
N ARG A 48 -29.33 -31.66 -10.82
CA ARG A 48 -28.50 -31.81 -9.62
C ARG A 48 -27.72 -33.13 -9.61
N ASP A 49 -28.25 -34.15 -10.29
CA ASP A 49 -27.63 -35.47 -10.44
C ASP A 49 -26.48 -35.47 -11.45
N ASP A 50 -26.55 -34.67 -12.52
CA ASP A 50 -25.47 -34.53 -13.50
C ASP A 50 -24.28 -33.76 -12.91
N GLN A 51 -24.55 -32.79 -12.03
CA GLN A 51 -23.51 -32.05 -11.31
C GLN A 51 -22.79 -32.94 -10.29
N ALA A 52 -23.50 -33.88 -9.66
CA ALA A 52 -22.89 -34.88 -8.77
C ALA A 52 -22.03 -35.90 -9.55
N ALA A 53 -22.48 -36.33 -10.75
CA ALA A 53 -21.70 -37.23 -11.60
C ALA A 53 -20.40 -36.57 -12.12
N ALA A 54 -20.44 -35.28 -12.46
CA ALA A 54 -19.24 -34.54 -12.89
C ALA A 54 -18.19 -34.43 -11.76
N ILE A 55 -18.63 -34.23 -10.52
CA ILE A 55 -17.74 -34.20 -9.35
C ILE A 55 -17.14 -35.60 -9.09
N ALA A 56 -17.93 -36.66 -9.23
CA ALA A 56 -17.46 -38.03 -9.04
C ALA A 56 -16.39 -38.44 -10.06
N LEU A 57 -16.53 -38.03 -11.34
CA LEU A 57 -15.52 -38.31 -12.37
C LEU A 57 -14.22 -37.53 -12.16
N ALA A 58 -14.29 -36.29 -11.63
CA ALA A 58 -13.10 -35.52 -11.29
C ALA A 58 -12.29 -36.17 -10.16
N SER A 59 -12.94 -36.87 -9.23
CA SER A 59 -12.26 -37.56 -8.11
C SER A 59 -11.53 -38.86 -8.50
N ILE A 60 -11.79 -39.44 -9.68
CA ILE A 60 -11.11 -40.67 -10.14
C ILE A 60 -9.79 -40.36 -10.86
N ALA A 61 -9.62 -39.13 -11.35
CA ALA A 61 -8.44 -38.72 -12.12
C ALA A 61 -7.19 -38.43 -11.26
N GLU A 62 -7.30 -38.43 -9.93
CA GLU A 62 -6.22 -38.07 -9.01
C GLU A 62 -5.76 -39.27 -8.18
N ALA A 63 -5.37 -40.35 -8.86
CA ALA A 63 -4.66 -41.47 -8.25
C ALA A 63 -3.13 -41.21 -8.25
N PRO A 64 -2.42 -41.36 -7.12
CA PRO A 64 -0.98 -41.12 -7.05
C PRO A 64 -0.21 -42.21 -7.80
N VAL A 65 0.60 -41.82 -8.78
CA VAL A 65 1.54 -42.74 -9.47
C VAL A 65 2.65 -43.15 -8.50
N PRO A 66 2.92 -44.46 -8.27
CA PRO A 66 4.02 -44.91 -7.43
C PRO A 66 5.39 -44.54 -8.03
N ARG A 67 6.28 -44.00 -7.19
CA ARG A 67 7.69 -43.75 -7.52
C ARG A 67 8.41 -45.07 -7.78
N ALA A 68 8.85 -45.27 -9.02
CA ALA A 68 9.78 -46.34 -9.36
C ALA A 68 11.19 -46.00 -8.84
N VAL A 69 11.68 -46.88 -7.98
CA VAL A 69 13.06 -46.98 -7.49
C VAL A 69 13.90 -47.63 -8.59
N ALA A 70 15.08 -47.07 -8.90
CA ALA A 70 16.11 -47.79 -9.66
C ALA A 70 17.49 -47.11 -9.61
N HIS A 71 18.38 -47.77 -8.88
CA HIS A 71 19.81 -48.02 -9.16
C HIS A 71 20.88 -46.94 -8.91
N HIS A 72 21.56 -47.14 -7.77
CA HIS A 72 23.02 -47.08 -7.63
C HIS A 72 23.77 -47.68 -8.84
N ALA A 73 24.84 -47.03 -9.31
CA ALA A 73 26.24 -47.42 -9.02
C ALA A 73 27.27 -46.78 -9.99
N VAL A 74 28.54 -46.75 -9.53
CA VAL A 74 29.81 -46.67 -10.30
C VAL A 74 30.21 -45.25 -10.78
N ARG A 75 31.10 -44.50 -10.10
CA ARG A 75 32.58 -44.65 -9.97
C ARG A 75 33.32 -44.37 -11.29
N GLN A 76 33.93 -43.18 -11.43
CA GLN A 76 35.34 -43.07 -11.85
C GLN A 76 35.84 -41.62 -11.79
N ALA A 77 37.02 -41.49 -11.19
CA ALA A 77 37.87 -40.32 -11.24
C ALA A 77 38.44 -40.14 -12.64
N GLN A 78 38.50 -38.90 -13.12
CA GLN A 78 39.55 -38.45 -14.01
C GLN A 78 39.99 -37.05 -13.61
N ASP A 79 41.27 -36.99 -13.31
CA ASP A 79 42.06 -35.78 -13.17
C ASP A 79 42.13 -34.99 -14.49
N ALA A 80 42.51 -33.73 -14.29
CA ALA A 80 43.50 -33.02 -15.09
C ALA A 80 42.99 -32.02 -16.14
N THR A 81 43.54 -30.81 -15.96
CA THR A 81 43.82 -29.79 -16.98
C THR A 81 42.56 -29.06 -17.50
N SER A 82 42.55 -27.82 -17.96
CA SER A 82 43.58 -26.81 -18.20
C SER A 82 42.81 -25.60 -18.74
N ASN A 83 43.25 -24.41 -18.34
CA ASN A 83 43.32 -23.20 -19.15
C ASN A 83 42.08 -22.34 -19.48
N LEU A 84 42.33 -21.07 -19.14
CA LEU A 84 42.17 -19.84 -19.92
C LEU A 84 40.75 -19.35 -20.28
N ALA A 85 40.49 -18.17 -19.68
CA ALA A 85 40.12 -16.92 -20.34
C ALA A 85 38.87 -16.92 -21.21
N ASP A 86 37.85 -16.17 -20.77
CA ASP A 86 37.37 -15.04 -21.56
C ASP A 86 36.60 -14.06 -20.68
N ALA A 87 37.10 -12.84 -20.55
CA ALA A 87 36.46 -11.77 -19.80
C ALA A 87 36.62 -10.46 -20.57
N SER A 88 35.64 -10.17 -21.43
CA SER A 88 35.30 -8.81 -21.88
C SER A 88 34.08 -8.87 -22.80
N PRO A 89 33.41 -7.74 -23.14
CA PRO A 89 33.68 -6.36 -22.70
C PRO A 89 32.40 -5.63 -22.23
N ARG A 90 32.55 -4.44 -21.62
CA ARG A 90 31.78 -3.26 -22.07
C ARG A 90 32.24 -1.95 -21.43
N SER A 91 32.71 -1.08 -22.32
CA SER A 91 32.89 0.37 -22.19
C SER A 91 31.62 1.08 -21.73
N ALA A 92 31.79 2.10 -20.89
CA ALA A 92 31.39 3.48 -21.21
C ALA A 92 31.85 4.44 -20.11
N ALA A 93 32.66 5.43 -20.51
CA ALA A 93 32.45 6.86 -20.30
C ALA A 93 33.74 7.58 -19.90
N SER A 94 34.19 8.40 -20.84
CA SER A 94 35.31 9.32 -20.77
C SER A 94 35.11 10.42 -19.73
N ALA A 95 36.22 10.79 -19.09
CA ALA A 95 36.48 12.14 -18.63
C ALA A 95 36.82 13.02 -19.86
N ASP A 96 36.38 14.29 -19.90
CA ASP A 96 37.22 15.41 -19.46
C ASP A 96 36.58 16.80 -19.67
N LEU A 97 36.89 17.67 -18.69
CA LEU A 97 37.20 19.11 -18.78
C LEU A 97 36.26 20.09 -19.51
N LEU A 98 35.69 21.06 -18.77
CA LEU A 98 36.28 22.41 -18.60
C LEU A 98 35.37 23.31 -17.69
N GLU A 99 35.99 23.81 -16.62
CA GLU A 99 35.72 25.04 -15.83
C GLU A 99 35.68 26.33 -16.73
N PRO A 100 35.52 27.61 -16.26
CA PRO A 100 35.44 28.14 -14.88
C PRO A 100 34.42 29.29 -14.65
N THR A 101 34.51 29.87 -13.45
CA THR A 101 34.07 31.22 -12.96
C THR A 101 32.79 31.17 -12.12
N GLY A 102 32.74 31.63 -10.88
CA GLY A 102 33.71 32.27 -9.99
C GLY A 102 32.90 33.04 -8.95
N SER A 103 33.20 32.92 -7.66
CA SER A 103 33.05 34.02 -6.69
C SER A 103 33.61 33.64 -5.32
N LYS A 104 34.57 34.47 -4.92
CA LYS A 104 35.23 34.54 -3.62
C LYS A 104 34.25 35.05 -2.56
N VAL A 105 34.22 34.43 -1.38
CA VAL A 105 34.07 35.18 -0.11
C VAL A 105 35.03 34.60 0.92
N THR A 106 35.88 35.49 1.40
CA THR A 106 36.93 35.32 2.41
C THR A 106 36.33 35.52 3.80
N GLN A 107 36.65 34.68 4.78
CA GLN A 107 37.41 35.05 5.98
C GLN A 107 37.40 33.96 7.07
N PRO A 108 38.43 33.96 7.96
CA PRO A 108 38.84 32.82 8.76
C PRO A 108 38.45 32.96 10.23
N ASN A 109 38.45 31.86 10.99
CA ASN A 109 38.91 31.94 12.37
C ASN A 109 39.60 30.67 12.87
N LYS A 110 40.78 30.92 13.45
CA LYS A 110 41.72 29.99 14.07
C LYS A 110 41.21 29.63 15.47
N GLY A 111 41.26 28.36 15.82
CA GLY A 111 41.12 27.87 17.20
C GLY A 111 41.85 26.54 17.33
N LYS A 112 43.10 26.61 17.78
CA LYS A 112 44.10 25.54 17.84
C LYS A 112 44.33 25.19 19.30
N ALA A 113 44.03 23.97 19.72
CA ALA A 113 44.55 23.28 20.91
C ALA A 113 43.85 21.91 21.00
N ARG A 114 44.42 20.80 21.44
CA ARG A 114 45.77 20.38 21.82
C ARG A 114 45.63 18.86 22.00
N ALA A 115 46.62 18.12 21.52
CA ALA A 115 46.66 16.66 21.60
C ALA A 115 46.74 16.14 23.05
N THR A 116 46.05 15.04 23.34
CA THR A 116 46.54 13.98 24.22
C THR A 116 46.10 12.62 23.68
N ARG A 117 47.09 11.86 23.21
CA ARG A 117 47.04 10.41 22.99
C ARG A 117 47.00 9.72 24.35
N SER A 118 46.10 8.74 24.51
CA SER A 118 46.26 7.65 25.47
C SER A 118 45.86 6.34 24.77
N PRO A 119 46.76 5.34 24.70
CA PRO A 119 46.45 3.99 24.27
C PRO A 119 46.19 3.06 25.47
N SER A 120 45.62 1.88 25.20
CA SER A 120 45.19 0.82 26.14
C SER A 120 43.87 1.15 26.86
N SER A 121 42.87 0.25 26.93
CA SER A 121 43.01 -1.16 27.28
C SER A 121 42.06 -2.06 26.49
N THR A 122 42.61 -3.19 26.07
CA THR A 122 41.93 -4.46 25.85
C THR A 122 40.97 -4.76 27.01
N SER A 123 39.66 -4.77 26.74
CA SER A 123 38.75 -5.68 27.43
C SER A 123 37.85 -6.34 26.39
N SER A 124 38.26 -7.54 26.04
CA SER A 124 37.46 -8.59 25.42
C SER A 124 36.31 -8.95 26.36
N GLY A 125 35.32 -8.08 26.46
CA GLY A 125 34.02 -8.38 27.02
C GLY A 125 33.22 -9.19 26.01
N LEU A 126 33.61 -10.46 25.82
CA LEU A 126 32.71 -11.49 25.28
C LEU A 126 31.61 -11.72 26.32
N SER A 127 30.74 -10.73 26.49
CA SER A 127 29.44 -10.90 27.10
C SER A 127 28.63 -11.72 26.11
N ARG A 128 28.85 -13.06 26.14
CA ARG A 128 27.88 -14.04 25.71
C ARG A 128 26.66 -13.86 26.59
N LYS A 129 25.88 -12.82 26.31
CA LYS A 129 24.53 -12.69 26.77
C LYS A 129 23.82 -13.79 26.00
N ALA A 130 23.79 -14.98 26.60
CA ALA A 130 22.86 -16.03 26.23
C ALA A 130 21.52 -15.31 26.19
N SER A 131 21.10 -14.97 24.97
CA SER A 131 19.82 -14.36 24.71
C SER A 131 18.84 -15.41 25.16
N HIS A 132 18.37 -15.27 26.40
CA HIS A 132 17.18 -15.94 26.87
C HIS A 132 16.16 -15.68 25.76
N ARG A 133 15.89 -16.73 24.96
CA ARG A 133 14.74 -16.78 24.08
C ARG A 133 13.56 -16.68 25.01
N GLY A 134 13.19 -15.44 25.34
CA GLY A 134 12.02 -15.18 26.14
C GLY A 134 10.83 -15.80 25.40
N PRO A 135 9.83 -16.32 26.12
CA PRO A 135 8.65 -16.97 25.52
C PRO A 135 7.90 -16.07 24.51
N GLY A 136 8.15 -14.76 24.48
CA GLY A 136 7.59 -13.83 23.49
C GLY A 136 8.32 -13.76 22.13
N LYS A 137 9.53 -14.34 21.98
CA LYS A 137 10.28 -14.23 20.72
C LYS A 137 9.64 -15.05 19.60
N GLU A 138 9.20 -16.26 19.91
CA GLU A 138 8.57 -17.15 18.93
C GLU A 138 7.20 -16.65 18.48
N ALA A 139 6.41 -16.08 19.39
CA ALA A 139 5.13 -15.46 19.05
C ALA A 139 5.31 -14.27 18.09
N ARG A 140 6.33 -13.44 18.35
CA ARG A 140 6.67 -12.30 17.49
C ARG A 140 7.16 -12.74 16.11
N GLU A 141 8.04 -13.74 16.04
CA GLU A 141 8.52 -14.31 14.78
C GLU A 141 7.37 -14.90 13.94
N LYS A 142 6.39 -15.55 14.58
CA LYS A 142 5.17 -16.04 13.89
C LYS A 142 4.34 -14.89 13.32
N GLN A 143 4.11 -13.82 14.10
CA GLN A 143 3.39 -12.65 13.59
C GLN A 143 4.15 -11.96 12.45
N ASP A 144 5.47 -11.82 12.55
CA ASP A 144 6.30 -11.23 11.50
C ASP A 144 6.25 -12.07 10.20
N ALA A 145 6.23 -13.40 10.30
CA ALA A 145 6.04 -14.28 9.15
C ALA A 145 4.67 -14.08 8.48
N ILE A 146 3.59 -13.93 9.26
CA ILE A 146 2.24 -13.67 8.75
C ILE A 146 2.21 -12.31 8.01
N ARG A 147 2.84 -11.27 8.59
CA ARG A 147 2.92 -9.94 7.98
C ARG A 147 3.65 -9.98 6.64
N GLU A 148 4.76 -10.71 6.56
CA GLU A 148 5.49 -10.90 5.30
C GLU A 148 4.66 -11.68 4.27
N GLN A 149 3.86 -12.65 4.70
CA GLN A 149 2.91 -13.34 3.82
C GLN A 149 1.85 -12.39 3.26
N TRP A 150 1.27 -11.51 4.09
CA TRP A 150 0.32 -10.49 3.61
C TRP A 150 0.98 -9.54 2.62
N LYS A 151 2.20 -9.09 2.93
CA LYS A 151 2.96 -8.21 2.04
C LYS A 151 3.28 -8.89 0.70
N ALA A 152 3.67 -10.17 0.72
CA ALA A 152 3.92 -10.94 -0.49
C ALA A 152 2.63 -11.09 -1.32
N ARG A 153 1.52 -11.46 -0.68
CA ARG A 153 0.20 -11.57 -1.33
C ARG A 153 -0.24 -10.24 -1.94
N ALA A 154 -0.12 -9.13 -1.22
CA ALA A 154 -0.47 -7.81 -1.70
C ALA A 154 0.40 -7.33 -2.88
N LYS A 155 1.67 -7.75 -2.92
CA LYS A 155 2.58 -7.47 -4.05
C LYS A 155 2.27 -8.30 -5.28
N ALA A 156 1.69 -9.49 -5.12
CA ALA A 156 1.26 -10.34 -6.22
C ALA A 156 0.01 -9.82 -6.95
N ILE A 157 -0.71 -8.87 -6.35
CA ILE A 157 -1.87 -8.22 -6.97
C ILE A 157 -1.36 -7.27 -8.06
N GLU A 158 -1.50 -7.69 -9.32
CA GLU A 158 -1.21 -6.88 -10.48
C GLU A 158 -2.43 -6.06 -10.89
N THR A 159 -2.33 -4.75 -10.73
CA THR A 159 -3.33 -3.82 -11.29
C THR A 159 -2.76 -3.11 -12.50
N PRO A 160 -3.50 -3.01 -13.61
CA PRO A 160 -3.05 -2.25 -14.76
C PRO A 160 -2.63 -0.83 -14.38
N ARG A 161 -1.56 -0.33 -15.02
CA ARG A 161 -1.09 1.03 -14.78
C ARG A 161 -2.14 2.04 -15.26
N GLY A 162 -2.42 3.04 -14.43
CA GLY A 162 -3.38 4.09 -14.75
C GLY A 162 -4.83 3.81 -14.35
N THR A 163 -5.14 2.61 -13.82
CA THR A 163 -6.50 2.32 -13.34
C THR A 163 -6.86 3.19 -12.15
N GLN A 164 -7.96 3.94 -12.28
CA GLN A 164 -8.47 4.78 -11.20
C GLN A 164 -9.07 3.93 -10.06
N ALA A 165 -9.14 4.52 -8.87
CA ALA A 165 -9.77 3.87 -7.73
C ALA A 165 -11.29 3.89 -7.94
N ASN A 166 -11.95 2.75 -7.82
CA ASN A 166 -13.42 2.70 -7.75
C ASN A 166 -13.90 3.35 -6.45
N ASP A 167 -15.18 3.74 -6.38
CA ASP A 167 -15.81 4.33 -5.21
C ASP A 167 -15.69 3.43 -3.98
N PHE A 168 -15.82 2.11 -4.16
CA PHE A 168 -15.58 1.13 -3.09
C PHE A 168 -14.13 1.20 -2.56
N HIS A 169 -13.15 1.25 -3.46
CA HIS A 169 -11.73 1.37 -3.06
C HIS A 169 -11.48 2.68 -2.30
N LEU A 170 -12.04 3.78 -2.80
CA LEU A 170 -11.94 5.10 -2.17
C LEU A 170 -12.61 5.11 -0.80
N PHE A 171 -13.76 4.47 -0.65
CA PHE A 171 -14.47 4.34 0.61
C PHE A 171 -13.61 3.64 1.66
N VAL A 172 -13.10 2.45 1.37
CA VAL A 172 -12.27 1.68 2.32
C VAL A 172 -11.00 2.44 2.71
N MET A 173 -10.27 2.97 1.73
CA MET A 173 -9.05 3.74 2.00
C MET A 173 -9.34 5.02 2.79
N SER A 174 -10.47 5.68 2.52
CA SER A 174 -10.90 6.88 3.26
C SER A 174 -11.33 6.55 4.68
N TRP A 175 -12.02 5.44 4.91
CA TRP A 175 -12.36 4.96 6.24
C TRP A 175 -11.08 4.72 7.04
N VAL A 176 -10.12 3.94 6.53
CA VAL A 176 -8.83 3.71 7.22
C VAL A 176 -8.14 5.04 7.52
N ARG A 177 -8.07 5.96 6.54
CA ARG A 177 -7.44 7.26 6.73
C ARG A 177 -8.11 8.11 7.80
N ASN A 178 -9.43 8.15 7.84
CA ASN A 178 -10.18 9.11 8.67
C ASN A 178 -10.53 8.53 10.04
N GLU A 179 -10.71 7.22 10.12
CA GLU A 179 -11.20 6.49 11.28
C GLU A 179 -10.15 5.65 11.95
N VAL A 180 -8.96 5.41 11.36
CA VAL A 180 -7.93 4.59 12.01
C VAL A 180 -6.58 5.31 12.06
N THR A 181 -5.99 5.54 10.89
CA THR A 181 -4.64 6.11 10.78
C THR A 181 -4.39 6.79 9.44
N PRO A 182 -3.76 7.98 9.44
CA PRO A 182 -3.23 8.58 8.21
C PRO A 182 -1.90 7.96 7.77
N TYR A 183 -1.29 7.09 8.59
CA TYR A 183 0.01 6.46 8.40
C TYR A 183 -0.07 4.94 8.59
N PRO A 184 -0.87 4.22 7.78
CA PRO A 184 -0.82 2.77 7.80
C PRO A 184 0.59 2.34 7.43
N ASP A 185 1.12 1.39 8.18
CA ASP A 185 2.41 0.80 7.87
C ASP A 185 2.30 -0.29 6.79
N ASP A 186 3.40 -0.96 6.50
CA ASP A 186 3.46 -1.92 5.41
C ASP A 186 2.52 -3.12 5.60
N ALA A 187 2.29 -3.57 6.84
CA ALA A 187 1.40 -4.71 7.09
C ALA A 187 -0.07 -4.30 6.89
N TRP A 188 -0.48 -3.17 7.48
CA TRP A 188 -1.86 -2.70 7.33
C TRP A 188 -2.16 -2.22 5.91
N ALA A 189 -1.20 -1.59 5.24
CA ALA A 189 -1.34 -1.26 3.82
C ALA A 189 -1.45 -2.52 2.95
N ALA A 190 -0.81 -3.63 3.32
CA ALA A 190 -0.94 -4.90 2.62
C ALA A 190 -2.33 -5.52 2.84
N LEU A 191 -2.86 -5.50 4.07
CA LEU A 191 -4.23 -5.92 4.36
C LEU A 191 -5.26 -5.11 3.56
N VAL A 192 -5.11 -3.78 3.53
CA VAL A 192 -5.98 -2.91 2.72
C VAL A 192 -5.90 -3.27 1.24
N ALA A 193 -4.69 -3.48 0.71
CA ALA A 193 -4.47 -3.88 -0.69
C ALA A 193 -5.15 -5.22 -1.04
N ILE A 194 -5.04 -6.22 -0.16
CA ILE A 194 -5.71 -7.52 -0.31
C ILE A 194 -7.24 -7.33 -0.29
N ALA A 195 -7.73 -6.53 0.64
CA ALA A 195 -9.15 -6.34 0.88
C ALA A 195 -9.90 -5.65 -0.28
N ILE A 196 -9.22 -4.75 -1.01
CA ILE A 196 -9.80 -4.02 -2.14
C ILE A 196 -9.27 -4.50 -3.50
N ASP A 197 -8.56 -5.63 -3.51
CA ASP A 197 -7.90 -6.20 -4.69
C ASP A 197 -7.14 -5.17 -5.54
N ARG A 198 -6.24 -4.42 -4.88
CA ARG A 198 -5.50 -3.34 -5.52
C ARG A 198 -4.03 -3.40 -5.18
N SER A 199 -3.16 -3.03 -6.14
CA SER A 199 -1.72 -3.15 -5.94
C SER A 199 -1.25 -2.37 -4.71
N PHE A 200 -0.39 -3.02 -3.94
CA PHE A 200 0.20 -2.48 -2.72
C PHE A 200 0.81 -1.08 -2.91
N VAL A 201 1.48 -0.85 -4.04
CA VAL A 201 2.11 0.44 -4.37
C VAL A 201 1.07 1.53 -4.56
N GLN A 202 -0.04 1.25 -5.24
CA GLN A 202 -1.11 2.24 -5.44
C GLN A 202 -1.77 2.63 -4.12
N VAL A 203 -1.97 1.68 -3.20
CA VAL A 203 -2.49 1.95 -1.86
C VAL A 203 -1.55 2.89 -1.10
N LYS A 204 -0.25 2.59 -1.04
CA LYS A 204 0.73 3.47 -0.37
C LYS A 204 0.79 4.87 -1.00
N HIS A 205 0.77 4.95 -2.32
CA HIS A 205 0.75 6.24 -3.03
C HIS A 205 -0.52 7.03 -2.71
N TRP A 206 -1.68 6.38 -2.63
CA TRP A 206 -2.92 7.04 -2.28
C TRP A 206 -2.82 7.69 -0.89
N PHE A 207 -2.38 6.96 0.14
CA PHE A 207 -2.21 7.53 1.48
C PHE A 207 -1.19 8.67 1.51
N SER A 208 -0.08 8.55 0.77
CA SER A 208 0.91 9.63 0.64
C SER A 208 0.31 10.88 0.03
N ASN A 209 -0.41 10.74 -1.09
CA ASN A 209 -1.05 11.86 -1.79
C ASN A 209 -2.11 12.52 -0.90
N GLN A 210 -2.91 11.74 -0.17
CA GLN A 210 -3.92 12.29 0.73
C GLN A 210 -3.32 13.10 1.89
N ARG A 211 -2.16 12.70 2.40
CA ARG A 211 -1.43 13.51 3.40
C ARG A 211 -0.91 14.82 2.80
N GLN A 212 -0.36 14.78 1.58
CA GLN A 212 0.09 15.99 0.90
C GLN A 212 -1.07 16.96 0.60
N VAL A 213 -2.22 16.42 0.16
CA VAL A 213 -3.43 17.22 -0.06
C VAL A 213 -3.90 17.87 1.24
N ALA A 214 -3.93 17.12 2.35
CA ALA A 214 -4.32 17.67 3.65
C ALA A 214 -3.36 18.76 4.13
N ALA A 215 -2.04 18.59 3.95
CA ALA A 215 -1.05 19.59 4.28
C ALA A 215 -1.22 20.87 3.46
N ARG A 216 -1.45 20.77 2.15
CA ARG A 216 -1.70 21.92 1.27
C ARG A 216 -2.99 22.67 1.61
N LYS A 217 -4.03 21.94 2.05
CA LYS A 217 -5.33 22.52 2.43
C LYS A 217 -5.34 23.06 3.87
N GLY A 218 -4.26 22.90 4.64
CA GLY A 218 -4.24 23.25 6.05
C GLY A 218 -5.17 22.38 6.92
N THR A 219 -5.68 21.27 6.39
CA THR A 219 -6.57 20.34 7.12
C THR A 219 -5.80 19.18 7.74
N SER A 220 -4.48 19.32 7.86
CA SER A 220 -3.60 18.29 8.40
C SER A 220 -3.70 18.31 9.93
N ARG A 221 -4.59 17.49 10.49
CA ARG A 221 -4.78 17.34 11.94
C ARG A 221 -3.66 16.52 12.61
N LEU A 222 -2.41 16.92 12.40
CA LEU A 222 -1.25 16.16 12.94
C LEU A 222 -1.26 16.10 14.47
N GLU A 223 -1.83 17.12 15.12
CA GLU A 223 -2.03 17.19 16.57
C GLU A 223 -3.01 16.15 17.13
N ASP A 224 -3.83 15.55 16.26
CA ASP A 224 -4.80 14.52 16.64
C ASP A 224 -4.25 13.11 16.45
N VAL A 225 -2.96 12.95 16.14
CA VAL A 225 -2.33 11.64 15.93
C VAL A 225 -1.45 11.29 17.13
N GLU A 226 -1.70 10.13 17.72
CA GLU A 226 -0.96 9.59 18.86
C GLU A 226 -0.13 8.38 18.44
N THR A 227 1.06 8.23 19.05
CA THR A 227 1.92 7.08 18.81
C THR A 227 1.66 6.00 19.84
N VAL A 228 1.11 4.87 19.42
CA VAL A 228 0.81 3.72 20.28
C VAL A 228 1.75 2.58 19.95
N THR A 229 2.27 1.88 20.96
CA THR A 229 3.11 0.70 20.76
C THR A 229 2.32 -0.57 21.04
N VAL A 230 2.16 -1.42 20.02
CA VAL A 230 1.48 -2.72 20.10
C VAL A 230 2.42 -3.77 19.49
N ASP A 231 2.60 -4.91 20.17
CA ASP A 231 3.46 -6.02 19.72
C ASP A 231 4.90 -5.61 19.34
N GLY A 232 5.44 -4.60 20.04
CA GLY A 232 6.79 -4.08 19.79
C GLY A 232 6.92 -3.30 18.49
N ARG A 233 5.80 -2.84 17.92
CA ARG A 233 5.71 -1.92 16.77
C ARG A 233 4.97 -0.66 17.21
N SER A 234 5.47 0.49 16.75
CA SER A 234 4.87 1.79 17.04
C SER A 234 4.03 2.26 15.85
N PHE A 235 2.76 2.50 16.09
CA PHE A 235 1.75 2.95 15.13
C PHE A 235 1.35 4.39 15.42
N ARG A 236 1.04 5.14 14.37
CA ARG A 236 0.49 6.49 14.48
C ARG A 236 -1.01 6.42 14.24
N LEU A 237 -1.82 6.50 15.27
CA LEU A 237 -3.28 6.34 15.21
C LEU A 237 -3.96 7.67 15.53
N TRP A 238 -5.20 7.86 15.10
CA TRP A 238 -5.97 9.02 15.58
C TRP A 238 -6.27 8.90 17.08
N ARG A 239 -6.19 10.01 17.82
CA ARG A 239 -6.49 10.05 19.26
C ARG A 239 -7.86 9.46 19.58
N LYS A 240 -8.88 9.85 18.81
CA LYS A 240 -10.26 9.33 18.97
C LYS A 240 -10.33 7.79 18.98
N VAL A 241 -9.45 7.15 18.24
CA VAL A 241 -9.41 5.70 18.03
C VAL A 241 -8.72 5.01 19.19
N VAL A 242 -7.63 5.61 19.67
CA VAL A 242 -6.91 5.14 20.86
C VAL A 242 -7.83 5.22 22.09
N GLU A 243 -8.61 6.28 22.20
CA GLU A 243 -9.56 6.48 23.31
C GLU A 243 -10.76 5.53 23.24
N SER A 244 -11.26 5.19 22.04
CA SER A 244 -12.52 4.48 21.88
C SER A 244 -12.44 2.96 21.90
N SER A 245 -11.35 2.35 21.43
CA SER A 245 -11.37 0.92 21.05
C SER A 245 -10.18 0.10 21.56
N GLY A 246 -9.43 0.59 22.54
CA GLY A 246 -8.30 -0.15 23.11
C GLY A 246 -7.15 -0.38 22.11
N PRO A 247 -6.26 -1.36 22.35
CA PRO A 247 -5.08 -1.57 21.52
C PRO A 247 -5.45 -2.08 20.11
N TRP A 248 -4.90 -1.41 19.09
CA TRP A 248 -5.03 -1.82 17.70
C TRP A 248 -3.90 -2.79 17.32
N SER A 249 -4.12 -4.09 17.56
CA SER A 249 -3.28 -5.14 16.99
C SER A 249 -3.59 -5.38 15.52
N ASP A 250 -2.79 -6.20 14.85
CA ASP A 250 -3.04 -6.57 13.45
C ASP A 250 -4.38 -7.31 13.29
N GLU A 251 -4.74 -8.17 14.26
CA GLU A 251 -6.01 -8.92 14.24
C GLU A 251 -7.22 -8.00 14.44
N HIS A 252 -7.10 -7.01 15.33
CA HIS A 252 -8.14 -6.02 15.53
C HIS A 252 -8.33 -5.16 14.27
N PHE A 253 -7.23 -4.72 13.67
CA PHE A 253 -7.29 -3.96 12.42
C PHE A 253 -7.96 -4.76 11.29
N ASP A 254 -7.57 -6.02 11.09
CA ASP A 254 -8.18 -6.88 10.07
C ASP A 254 -9.68 -7.10 10.33
N ALA A 255 -10.06 -7.43 11.57
CA ALA A 255 -11.47 -7.62 11.93
C ALA A 255 -12.33 -6.37 11.66
N ALA A 256 -11.86 -5.19 12.08
CA ALA A 256 -12.56 -3.93 11.85
C ALA A 256 -12.65 -3.60 10.35
N LEU A 257 -11.59 -3.88 9.59
CA LEU A 257 -11.57 -3.69 8.14
C LEU A 257 -12.60 -4.61 7.44
N GLN A 258 -12.65 -5.88 7.80
CA GLN A 258 -13.62 -6.83 7.24
C GLN A 258 -15.07 -6.45 7.59
N GLU A 259 -15.31 -5.97 8.82
CA GLU A 259 -16.64 -5.52 9.23
C GLU A 259 -17.14 -4.36 8.37
N VAL A 260 -16.29 -3.37 8.12
CA VAL A 260 -16.59 -2.21 7.27
C VAL A 260 -16.89 -2.62 5.84
N ILE A 261 -16.09 -3.54 5.29
CA ILE A 261 -16.28 -4.06 3.93
C ILE A 261 -17.62 -4.78 3.81
N ARG A 262 -17.90 -5.69 4.74
CA ARG A 262 -19.17 -6.43 4.78
C ARG A 262 -20.36 -5.49 4.92
N GLY A 263 -20.25 -4.47 5.78
CA GLY A 263 -21.28 -3.46 5.96
C GLY A 263 -21.54 -2.65 4.68
N GLN A 264 -20.50 -2.36 3.90
CA GLN A 264 -20.65 -1.64 2.64
C GLN A 264 -21.21 -2.52 1.51
N GLN A 265 -20.81 -3.80 1.47
CA GLN A 265 -21.37 -4.79 0.56
C GLN A 265 -22.88 -4.94 0.79
N ALA A 266 -23.29 -5.12 2.04
CA ALA A 266 -24.70 -5.26 2.41
C ALA A 266 -25.54 -4.04 2.03
N LYS A 267 -24.99 -2.82 2.15
CA LYS A 267 -25.67 -1.59 1.69
C LYS A 267 -25.88 -1.58 0.19
N TYR A 268 -24.91 -2.04 -0.58
CA TYR A 268 -25.01 -2.10 -2.03
C TYR A 268 -26.06 -3.14 -2.47
N GLU A 269 -26.07 -4.32 -1.84
CA GLU A 269 -27.07 -5.36 -2.09
C GLU A 269 -28.49 -4.90 -1.73
N ALA A 270 -28.65 -4.19 -0.59
CA ALA A 270 -29.93 -3.61 -0.20
C ALA A 270 -30.43 -2.54 -1.20
N GLN A 271 -29.52 -1.73 -1.75
CA GLN A 271 -29.87 -0.75 -2.79
C GLN A 271 -30.31 -1.42 -4.09
N LEU A 272 -29.62 -2.48 -4.51
CA LEU A 272 -30.02 -3.27 -5.67
C LEU A 272 -31.39 -3.94 -5.47
N ALA A 273 -31.63 -4.51 -4.29
CA ALA A 273 -32.90 -5.15 -3.97
C ALA A 273 -34.07 -4.14 -3.94
N ALA A 274 -33.83 -2.90 -3.53
CA ALA A 274 -34.85 -1.85 -3.53
C ALA A 274 -35.18 -1.28 -4.92
N MET A 275 -34.38 -1.61 -5.95
CA MET A 275 -34.61 -1.17 -7.34
C MET A 275 -35.41 -2.18 -8.17
N ILE A 276 -35.67 -3.38 -7.63
CA ILE A 276 -36.47 -4.45 -8.26
C ILE A 276 -37.88 -4.40 -7.69
#